data_AF-A0A1I4WPS3-F1
#
_entry.id   AF-A0A1I4WPS3-F1
#
_cell.length_a   1.000
_cell.length_b   1.000
_cell.length_c   1.000
_cell.angle_alpha   90.00
_cell.angle_beta   90.00
_cell.angle_gamma   90.00
#
_symmetry.space_group_name_H-M   'P 1'
#
loop_
_entity.id
_entity.type
_entity.pdbx_description
1 polymer ?
#
loop_
_entity_poly.entity_id
_entity_poly.type
_entity_poly.pdbx_seq_one_letter_code
_entity_poly.pdbx_strand_id
1 'polypeptide(L)'
;MAESEVYFRMAANTGGGFFSDEWVALGAIQEAFDRQKKGKPVVSHILFSLFQGRSLNTPAFLLAVLKAEGLLKPLGDRQRGYERADPAEFVAGIKKLINSAVPQKAEEGKQSPESTPQQAKRGKKAADKSTSGSVL
;
A
#
# COMPACT_ATOMS: atom_id res chain seq x y z
N MET A 1 -7.16 -23.82 20.16
CA MET A 1 -7.57 -22.39 20.23
C MET A 1 -7.75 -21.93 18.80
N ALA A 2 -8.76 -21.14 18.48
CA ALA A 2 -8.87 -20.59 17.13
C ALA A 2 -7.72 -19.59 16.91
N GLU A 3 -7.00 -19.74 15.80
CA GLU A 3 -5.87 -18.88 15.48
C GLU A 3 -6.40 -17.57 14.88
N SER A 4 -6.44 -16.52 15.70
CA SER A 4 -6.89 -15.19 15.27
C SER A 4 -5.78 -14.50 14.47
N GLU A 5 -5.94 -14.45 13.16
CA GLU A 5 -5.00 -13.78 12.26
C GLU A 5 -5.25 -12.25 12.20
N VAL A 6 -4.16 -11.48 12.08
CA VAL A 6 -4.21 -10.01 12.02
C VAL A 6 -4.19 -9.55 10.57
N TYR A 7 -5.14 -8.67 10.21
CA TYR A 7 -5.27 -8.09 8.88
C TYR A 7 -5.12 -6.56 8.91
N PHE A 8 -4.48 -6.02 7.88
CA PHE A 8 -4.35 -4.58 7.63
C PHE A 8 -5.29 -4.16 6.50
N ARG A 9 -5.95 -3.00 6.65
CA ARG A 9 -6.70 -2.33 5.59
C ARG A 9 -6.49 -0.82 5.69
N MET A 10 -6.25 -0.18 4.55
CA MET A 10 -6.27 1.27 4.47
C MET A 10 -7.71 1.76 4.56
N ALA A 11 -8.09 2.45 5.64
CA ALA A 11 -9.43 3.00 5.81
C ALA A 11 -9.57 4.43 5.27
N ALA A 12 -8.51 5.24 5.39
CA ALA A 12 -8.46 6.62 4.93
C ALA A 12 -7.00 7.06 4.69
N ASN A 13 -6.81 8.16 3.98
CA ASN A 13 -5.55 8.93 4.02
C ASN A 13 -5.86 10.43 3.97
N THR A 14 -4.97 11.26 4.50
CA THR A 14 -5.13 12.73 4.57
C THR A 14 -4.53 13.47 3.36
N GLY A 15 -3.95 12.74 2.40
CA GLY A 15 -3.43 13.30 1.15
C GLY A 15 -4.38 13.08 -0.04
N GLY A 16 -3.93 13.48 -1.23
CA GLY A 16 -4.66 13.27 -2.49
C GLY A 16 -4.38 11.95 -3.20
N GLY A 17 -3.68 11.01 -2.56
CA GLY A 17 -3.25 9.76 -3.20
C GLY A 17 -4.33 8.67 -3.15
N PHE A 18 -4.62 8.05 -4.28
CA PHE A 18 -5.47 6.85 -4.33
C PHE A 18 -4.82 5.68 -3.57
N PHE A 19 -5.62 4.90 -2.85
CA PHE A 19 -5.24 3.65 -2.18
C PHE A 19 -6.28 2.57 -2.51
N SER A 20 -5.94 1.31 -2.23
CA SER A 20 -6.89 0.20 -2.24
C SER A 20 -7.34 -0.11 -0.81
N ASP A 21 -8.61 -0.45 -0.65
CA ASP A 21 -9.23 -0.84 0.62
C ASP A 21 -9.23 -2.38 0.82
N GLU A 22 -8.41 -3.10 0.04
CA GLU A 22 -8.12 -4.52 0.23
C GLU A 22 -7.59 -4.83 1.64
N TRP A 23 -8.05 -5.95 2.21
CA TRP A 23 -7.52 -6.52 3.45
C TRP A 23 -6.29 -7.38 3.14
N VAL A 24 -5.19 -7.15 3.86
CA VAL A 24 -3.93 -7.88 3.70
C VAL A 24 -3.53 -8.53 5.02
N ALA A 25 -3.34 -9.85 5.02
CA ALA A 25 -2.90 -10.61 6.18
C ALA A 25 -1.47 -10.24 6.60
N LEU A 26 -1.22 -10.13 7.92
CA LEU A 26 0.12 -9.95 8.48
C LEU A 26 1.06 -11.11 8.11
N GLY A 27 0.54 -12.34 8.01
CA GLY A 27 1.31 -13.50 7.51
C GLY A 27 1.83 -13.28 6.09
N ALA A 28 0.96 -12.83 5.17
CA ALA A 28 1.34 -12.55 3.78
C ALA A 28 2.37 -11.40 3.67
N ILE A 29 2.30 -10.40 4.56
CA ILE A 29 3.32 -9.33 4.67
C ILE A 29 4.67 -9.90 5.11
N GLN A 30 4.68 -10.79 6.10
CA GLN A 30 5.90 -11.46 6.57
C GLN A 30 6.50 -12.34 5.45
N GLU A 31 5.69 -13.13 4.74
CA GLU A 31 6.14 -13.91 3.58
C GLU A 31 6.75 -13.03 2.48
N ALA A 32 6.14 -11.88 2.17
CA ALA A 32 6.68 -10.94 1.18
C ALA A 32 8.07 -10.41 1.58
N PHE A 33 8.30 -10.25 2.89
CA PHE A 33 9.63 -9.93 3.43
C PHE A 33 10.60 -11.11 3.38
N ASP A 34 10.15 -12.34 3.63
CA ASP A 34 10.99 -13.56 3.59
C ASP A 34 11.43 -13.93 2.16
N ARG A 35 10.62 -13.59 1.15
CA ARG A 35 10.98 -13.72 -0.28
C ARG A 35 12.09 -12.75 -0.71
N GLN A 36 12.43 -11.74 0.11
CA GLN A 36 13.51 -10.80 -0.18
C GLN A 36 14.88 -11.42 0.10
N LYS A 37 15.88 -11.17 -0.76
CA LYS A 37 17.27 -11.59 -0.50
C LYS A 37 17.76 -11.00 0.84
N LYS A 38 18.28 -11.86 1.72
CA LYS A 38 18.85 -11.47 3.02
C LYS A 38 19.85 -10.31 2.87
N GLY A 39 19.82 -9.37 3.82
CA GLY A 39 20.68 -8.18 3.82
C GLY A 39 20.26 -7.05 2.87
N LYS A 40 19.15 -7.18 2.12
CA LYS A 40 18.58 -6.05 1.39
C LYS A 40 17.64 -5.21 2.28
N PRO A 41 17.56 -3.88 2.08
CA PRO A 41 16.56 -3.04 2.73
C PRO A 41 15.15 -3.39 2.23
N VAL A 42 14.18 -3.43 3.14
CA VAL A 42 12.74 -3.52 2.84
C VAL A 42 12.27 -2.24 2.15
N VAL A 43 11.53 -2.38 1.05
CA VAL A 43 10.96 -1.29 0.25
C VAL A 43 9.55 -1.64 -0.21
N SER A 44 8.70 -0.65 -0.50
CA SER A 44 7.28 -0.83 -0.85
C SER A 44 7.04 -1.77 -2.04
N HIS A 45 7.99 -1.84 -2.98
CA HIS A 45 7.87 -2.66 -4.19
C HIS A 45 7.68 -4.16 -3.89
N ILE A 46 8.21 -4.69 -2.79
CA ILE A 46 8.04 -6.12 -2.44
C ILE A 46 6.62 -6.45 -1.94
N LEU A 47 5.90 -5.43 -1.46
CA LEU A 47 4.50 -5.55 -1.02
C LEU A 47 3.53 -5.42 -2.20
N PHE A 48 4.01 -5.15 -3.43
CA PHE A 48 3.16 -4.93 -4.59
C PHE A 48 2.32 -6.16 -4.95
N SER A 49 2.87 -7.36 -4.82
CA SER A 49 2.16 -8.62 -5.10
C SER A 49 1.07 -8.98 -4.09
N LEU A 50 0.90 -8.20 -3.01
CA LEU A 50 -0.16 -8.39 -2.01
C LEU A 50 -1.48 -7.72 -2.42
N PHE A 51 -1.48 -6.91 -3.49
CA PHE A 51 -2.64 -6.14 -3.93
C PHE A 51 -2.99 -6.51 -5.38
N GLN A 52 -4.29 -6.60 -5.67
CA GLN A 52 -4.85 -6.75 -7.00
C GLN A 52 -5.22 -5.39 -7.62
N GLY A 53 -5.46 -4.38 -6.80
CA GLY A 53 -5.81 -3.03 -7.21
C GLY A 53 -4.71 -2.27 -7.97
N ARG A 54 -5.11 -1.24 -8.73
CA ARG A 54 -4.21 -0.47 -9.61
C ARG A 54 -3.35 0.59 -8.90
N SER A 55 -3.54 0.83 -7.60
CA SER A 55 -2.82 1.92 -6.92
C SER A 55 -1.38 1.52 -6.60
N LEU A 56 -0.44 2.20 -7.27
CA LEU A 56 0.99 2.12 -6.97
C LEU A 56 1.35 2.70 -5.59
N ASN A 57 0.42 3.42 -4.93
CA ASN A 57 0.64 4.05 -3.63
C ASN A 57 0.29 3.14 -2.45
N THR A 58 -0.68 2.21 -2.57
CA THR A 58 -1.10 1.34 -1.45
C THR A 58 0.08 0.59 -0.81
N PRO A 59 1.04 0.00 -1.58
CA PRO A 59 2.21 -0.63 -0.99
C PRO A 59 3.12 0.34 -0.23
N ALA A 60 3.15 1.61 -0.60
CA ALA A 60 3.92 2.66 0.08
C ALA A 60 3.20 3.17 1.34
N PHE A 61 1.87 3.28 1.31
CA PHE A 61 1.07 3.61 2.49
C PHE A 61 1.10 2.48 3.52
N LEU A 62 0.96 1.21 3.10
CA LEU A 62 1.14 0.07 3.99
C LEU A 62 2.54 0.07 4.62
N LEU A 63 3.59 0.31 3.84
CA LEU A 63 4.96 0.43 4.36
C LEU A 63 5.10 1.54 5.43
N ALA A 64 4.41 2.68 5.26
CA ALA A 64 4.39 3.76 6.23
C ALA A 64 3.61 3.39 7.51
N VAL A 65 2.50 2.66 7.39
CA VAL A 65 1.74 2.11 8.53
C VAL A 65 2.59 1.10 9.30
N LEU A 66 3.24 0.14 8.62
CA LEU A 66 4.13 -0.83 9.26
C LEU A 66 5.31 -0.16 9.99
N LYS A 67 5.82 0.97 9.49
CA LYS A 67 6.81 1.79 10.20
C LYS A 67 6.20 2.46 11.45
N ALA A 68 5.00 3.00 11.36
CA ALA A 68 4.32 3.67 12.47
C ALA A 68 3.97 2.71 13.62
N GLU A 69 3.53 1.49 13.29
CA GLU A 69 3.26 0.39 14.23
C GLU A 69 4.53 -0.29 14.78
N GLY A 70 5.72 0.26 14.50
CA GLY A 70 7.00 -0.25 15.00
C GLY A 70 7.51 -1.53 14.31
N LEU A 71 6.78 -2.09 13.35
CA LEU A 71 7.12 -3.32 12.60
C LEU A 71 8.29 -3.11 11.61
N LEU A 72 8.63 -1.86 11.29
CA LEU A 72 9.76 -1.49 10.44
C LEU A 72 10.59 -0.36 11.04
N LYS A 73 11.92 -0.48 10.99
CA LYS A 73 12.88 0.55 11.42
C LYS A 73 13.61 1.14 10.21
N PRO A 74 13.84 2.45 10.11
CA PRO A 74 14.64 3.02 9.01
C PRO A 74 16.10 2.56 9.11
N LEU A 75 16.77 2.31 7.98
CA LEU A 75 18.17 1.84 7.95
C LEU A 75 19.23 2.90 8.35
N GLY A 76 18.81 4.06 8.88
CA GLY A 76 19.65 5.21 9.18
C GLY A 76 19.48 6.38 8.20
N ASP A 77 19.98 7.56 8.58
CA ASP A 77 19.59 8.86 8.00
C ASP A 77 19.87 9.04 6.49
N ARG A 78 20.80 8.25 5.93
CA ARG A 78 21.24 8.39 4.52
C ARG A 78 20.86 7.21 3.64
N GLN A 79 20.27 6.14 4.19
CA GLN A 79 20.00 4.92 3.45
C GLN A 79 18.50 4.75 3.16
N ARG A 80 18.17 4.47 1.90
CA ARG A 80 16.78 4.26 1.48
C ARG A 80 16.33 2.84 1.84
N GLY A 81 15.23 2.75 2.59
CA GLY A 81 14.57 1.50 2.94
C GLY A 81 14.54 1.25 4.46
N TYR A 82 14.05 0.06 4.81
CA TYR A 82 13.75 -0.32 6.19
C TYR A 82 14.35 -1.68 6.56
N GLU A 83 14.50 -1.92 7.86
CA GLU A 83 14.77 -3.21 8.47
C GLU A 83 13.49 -3.74 9.12
N ARG A 84 13.32 -5.07 9.15
CA ARG A 84 12.22 -5.72 9.87
C ARG A 84 12.46 -5.59 11.37
N ALA A 85 11.46 -5.15 12.12
CA ALA A 85 11.42 -5.34 13.56
C ALA A 85 10.71 -6.65 13.91
N ASP A 86 10.80 -7.04 15.18
CA ASP A 86 10.04 -8.17 15.73
C ASP A 86 8.54 -7.79 15.85
N PRO A 87 7.60 -8.54 15.23
CA PRO A 87 6.17 -8.27 15.38
C PRO A 87 5.59 -8.65 16.74
N ALA A 88 6.34 -9.29 17.65
CA ALA A 88 5.82 -9.84 18.91
C ALA A 88 5.10 -8.80 19.78
N GLU A 89 5.65 -7.59 19.95
CA GLU A 89 5.06 -6.53 20.78
C GLU A 89 3.71 -6.04 20.20
N PHE A 90 3.67 -5.79 18.89
CA PHE A 90 2.46 -5.40 18.17
C PHE A 90 1.38 -6.49 18.27
N VAL A 91 1.72 -7.75 17.98
CA VAL A 91 0.78 -8.88 18.06
C VAL A 91 0.28 -9.11 19.49
N ALA A 92 1.12 -8.91 20.51
CA ALA A 92 0.70 -8.96 21.91
C ALA A 92 -0.29 -7.82 22.26
N GLY A 93 -0.06 -6.61 21.74
CA GLY A 93 -0.98 -5.48 21.85
C GLY A 93 -2.35 -5.78 21.23
N ILE A 94 -2.38 -6.30 20.00
CA ILE A 94 -3.63 -6.69 19.32
C ILE A 94 -4.36 -7.80 20.09
N LYS A 95 -3.66 -8.84 20.56
CA LYS A 95 -4.25 -9.90 21.39
C LYS A 95 -4.87 -9.37 22.68
N LYS A 96 -4.22 -8.40 23.33
CA LYS A 96 -4.76 -7.72 24.52
C LYS A 96 -6.04 -6.95 24.20
N LEU A 97 -6.10 -6.24 23.08
CA LEU A 97 -7.29 -5.50 22.64
C LEU A 97 -8.47 -6.44 22.33
N ILE A 98 -8.24 -7.54 21.61
CA ILE A 98 -9.26 -8.58 21.34
C ILE A 98 -9.87 -9.10 22.65
N ASN A 99 -9.03 -9.39 23.65
CA ASN A 99 -9.48 -9.89 24.95
C ASN A 99 -10.15 -8.81 25.84
N SER A 100 -10.04 -7.52 25.50
CA SER A 100 -10.55 -6.41 26.32
C SER A 100 -12.00 -6.02 26.00
N ALA A 101 -12.67 -6.74 25.08
CA ALA A 101 -14.12 -6.68 24.82
C ALA A 101 -14.73 -5.25 24.76
N VAL A 102 -14.09 -4.35 24.01
CA VAL A 102 -14.63 -3.01 23.76
C VAL A 102 -15.85 -3.13 22.83
N PRO A 103 -17.01 -2.54 23.14
CA PRO A 103 -18.18 -2.56 22.25
C PRO A 103 -17.91 -1.72 21.00
N GLN A 104 -17.52 -2.38 19.91
CA GLN A 104 -17.31 -1.74 18.61
C GLN A 104 -18.67 -1.57 17.91
N LYS A 105 -19.12 -0.32 17.79
CA LYS A 105 -20.26 0.03 16.96
C LYS A 105 -19.80 0.07 15.51
N ALA A 106 -20.10 -0.98 14.75
CA ALA A 106 -19.86 -0.99 13.31
C ALA A 106 -20.77 0.06 12.64
N GLU A 107 -20.18 1.13 12.11
CA GLU A 107 -20.86 1.95 11.12
C GLU A 107 -20.70 1.26 9.76
N GLU A 108 -21.80 0.70 9.25
CA GLU A 108 -21.89 0.25 7.86
C GLU A 108 -21.79 1.46 6.93
N GLY A 109 -20.57 1.76 6.51
CA GLY A 109 -20.29 2.78 5.51
C GLY A 109 -21.06 2.48 4.22
N LYS A 110 -22.04 3.34 3.91
CA LYS A 110 -22.86 3.25 2.70
C LYS A 110 -21.99 3.09 1.46
N GLN A 111 -22.29 2.10 0.64
CA GLN A 111 -21.74 1.98 -0.70
C GLN A 111 -22.08 3.23 -1.50
N SER A 112 -21.07 4.00 -1.90
CA SER A 112 -21.24 5.04 -2.91
C SER A 112 -21.36 4.37 -4.28
N PRO A 113 -22.30 4.80 -5.15
CA PRO A 113 -22.57 4.12 -6.40
C PRO A 113 -21.43 4.27 -7.42
N GLU A 114 -21.40 3.32 -8.34
CA GLU A 114 -20.32 3.01 -9.25
C GLU A 114 -20.13 4.01 -10.42
N SER A 115 -18.87 4.21 -10.80
CA SER A 115 -18.35 4.65 -12.12
C SER A 115 -18.79 5.99 -12.75
N THR A 116 -17.77 6.79 -13.09
CA THR A 116 -17.76 7.55 -14.36
C THR A 116 -16.45 7.24 -15.10
N PRO A 117 -16.46 6.72 -16.34
CA PRO A 117 -15.23 6.34 -17.03
C PRO A 117 -14.43 7.57 -17.50
N GLN A 118 -13.24 7.79 -16.94
CA GLN A 118 -12.30 8.74 -17.53
C GLN A 118 -11.64 8.14 -18.77
N GLN A 119 -12.09 8.62 -19.92
CA GLN A 119 -11.69 8.20 -21.26
C GLN A 119 -10.19 8.44 -21.54
N ALA A 120 -9.48 7.40 -21.97
CA ALA A 120 -8.08 7.50 -22.35
C ALA A 120 -7.89 8.35 -23.62
N LYS A 121 -7.24 9.52 -23.52
CA LYS A 121 -6.81 10.29 -24.69
C LYS A 121 -5.43 9.86 -25.20
N ARG A 122 -5.39 8.71 -25.87
CA ARG A 122 -4.25 8.29 -26.70
C ARG A 122 -4.36 8.91 -28.10
N GLY A 123 -3.97 10.17 -28.24
CA GLY A 123 -4.01 10.91 -29.50
C GLY A 123 -2.72 10.84 -30.31
N LYS A 124 -2.51 9.75 -31.08
CA LYS A 124 -1.60 9.82 -32.24
C LYS A 124 -2.33 10.52 -33.39
N LYS A 125 -1.74 11.55 -33.99
CA LYS A 125 -2.03 11.93 -35.38
C LYS A 125 -0.74 12.36 -36.07
N ALA A 126 -0.54 11.87 -37.28
CA ALA A 126 0.64 12.12 -38.09
C ALA A 126 0.25 12.87 -39.37
N ALA A 127 1.22 13.58 -39.95
CA ALA A 127 1.24 14.19 -41.28
C ALA A 127 0.20 15.30 -41.57
N ASP A 128 0.70 16.46 -42.04
CA ASP A 128 0.69 16.68 -43.50
C ASP A 128 1.90 17.54 -43.94
N LYS A 129 2.20 17.55 -45.25
CA LYS A 129 3.31 18.30 -45.90
C LYS A 129 2.81 19.61 -46.54
N SER A 130 3.77 20.45 -46.98
CA SER A 130 3.68 21.53 -48.01
C SER A 130 3.74 22.97 -47.45
N THR A 131 4.37 24.00 -48.07
CA THR A 131 5.46 24.16 -49.07
C THR A 131 5.90 25.65 -49.03
N SER A 132 7.06 25.98 -49.63
CA SER A 132 7.65 27.31 -49.93
C SER A 132 8.65 27.87 -48.90
N GLY A 133 9.77 28.48 -49.30
CA GLY A 133 10.37 28.62 -50.64
C GLY A 133 10.86 30.04 -50.93
N SER A 134 12.20 30.23 -51.03
CA SER A 134 12.88 31.55 -51.16
C SER A 134 12.64 32.44 -49.91
N VAL A 135 13.43 33.44 -49.52
CA VAL A 135 14.34 34.39 -50.20
C VAL A 135 15.54 34.62 -49.25
N LEU A 136 16.76 34.91 -49.69
CA LEU A 136 17.25 35.23 -51.04
C LEU A 136 18.33 34.23 -51.48
#